data_AF-A0A8T5U699-F1
#
_entry.id   AF-A0A8T5U699-F1
#
_cell.length_a   1.000
_cell.length_b   1.000
_cell.length_c   1.000
_cell.angle_alpha   90.00
_cell.angle_beta   90.00
_cell.angle_gamma   90.00
#
_symmetry.space_group_name_H-M   'P 1'
#
loop_
_entity.id
_entity.type
_entity.pdbx_description
1 polymer ?
#
loop_
_entity_poly.entity_id
_entity_poly.type
_entity_poly.pdbx_seq_one_letter_code
_entity_poly.pdbx_strand_id
1 'polypeptide(L)'
;TAVKDWWLAHSEREEYYGEYAASLALMSTKLMIEKASLIKPENNEGLRLLLEALISCGVAMSIAGSSRPCSGSEHLFSHALDIIDAPRAMHGEQCGVGSILSAYLHNANWKQIRNTLRKIGAPTTAKELGIENENIIKALEMAPKIRPERYTILHKLNLNHKEYEKASKKTGIVE
;
A
#
# COMPACT_ATOMS: atom_id res chain seq x y z
N THR A 1 -0.31 -0.24 5.32
CA THR A 1 -1.00 1.06 5.34
C THR A 1 -2.51 0.90 5.41
N ALA A 2 -3.10 -0.09 4.73
CA ALA A 2 -4.50 -0.51 4.87
C ALA A 2 -5.09 -0.43 6.29
N VAL A 3 -4.48 -1.09 7.28
CA VAL A 3 -4.96 -1.06 8.67
C VAL A 3 -5.01 0.35 9.26
N LYS A 4 -4.08 1.24 8.89
CA LYS A 4 -4.12 2.65 9.31
C LYS A 4 -5.26 3.42 8.64
N ASP A 5 -5.55 3.15 7.37
CA ASP A 5 -6.73 3.71 6.70
C ASP A 5 -8.02 3.20 7.31
N TRP A 6 -8.06 1.92 7.71
CA TRP A 6 -9.21 1.34 8.37
C TRP A 6 -9.45 1.94 9.75
N TRP A 7 -8.38 2.11 10.54
CA TRP A 7 -8.45 2.81 11.83
C TRP A 7 -8.89 4.27 11.66
N LEU A 8 -8.39 4.96 10.63
CA LEU A 8 -8.82 6.32 10.32
C LEU A 8 -10.32 6.38 10.03
N ALA A 9 -10.83 5.49 9.17
CA ALA A 9 -12.24 5.39 8.86
C ALA A 9 -13.10 5.06 10.09
N HIS A 10 -12.63 4.17 10.96
CA HIS A 10 -13.28 3.91 12.24
C HIS A 10 -13.37 5.17 13.11
N SER A 11 -12.24 5.87 13.28
CA SER A 11 -12.15 7.03 14.17
C SER A 11 -12.94 8.26 13.70
N GLU A 12 -13.13 8.43 12.39
CA GLU A 12 -13.76 9.65 11.83
C GLU A 12 -15.13 9.41 11.20
N ARG A 13 -15.43 8.16 10.82
CA ARG A 13 -16.67 7.78 10.11
C ARG A 13 -17.44 6.67 10.81
N GLU A 14 -17.00 6.26 12.00
CA GLU A 14 -17.63 5.20 12.80
C GLU A 14 -17.75 3.86 12.05
N GLU A 15 -16.90 3.65 11.05
CA GLU A 15 -16.86 2.37 10.33
C GLU A 15 -16.44 1.26 11.29
N TYR A 16 -17.05 0.07 11.15
CA TYR A 16 -16.64 -1.09 11.94
C TYR A 16 -15.14 -1.35 11.82
N TYR A 17 -14.46 -1.61 12.94
CA TYR A 17 -13.05 -1.99 12.99
C TYR A 17 -12.87 -3.31 13.74
N GLY A 18 -12.46 -4.34 13.02
CA GLY A 18 -12.17 -5.65 13.59
C GLY A 18 -10.75 -5.71 14.12
N GLU A 19 -10.53 -5.40 15.39
CA GLU A 19 -9.20 -5.36 16.02
C GLU A 19 -8.42 -6.68 15.85
N TYR A 20 -9.10 -7.82 15.93
CA TYR A 20 -8.49 -9.14 15.72
C TYR A 20 -7.97 -9.30 14.29
N ALA A 21 -8.79 -8.98 13.29
CA ALA A 21 -8.40 -9.04 11.88
C ALA A 21 -7.26 -8.06 11.56
N ALA A 22 -7.33 -6.85 12.11
CA ALA A 22 -6.27 -5.85 11.98
C ALA A 22 -4.95 -6.33 12.59
N SER A 23 -4.99 -6.91 13.79
CA SER A 23 -3.80 -7.43 14.49
C SER A 23 -3.15 -8.57 13.71
N LEU A 24 -3.97 -9.47 13.16
CA LEU A 24 -3.48 -10.59 12.33
C LEU A 24 -2.73 -10.08 11.08
N ALA A 25 -3.28 -9.10 10.37
CA ALA A 25 -2.63 -8.50 9.21
C ALA A 25 -1.34 -7.73 9.58
N LEU A 26 -1.34 -6.99 10.70
CA LEU A 26 -0.16 -6.27 11.19
C LEU A 26 0.96 -7.21 11.62
N MET A 27 0.63 -8.33 12.27
CA MET A 27 1.62 -9.34 12.67
C MET A 27 2.34 -9.93 11.46
N SER A 28 1.60 -10.29 10.41
CA SER A 28 2.16 -10.78 9.15
C SER A 28 3.11 -9.75 8.53
N THR A 29 2.72 -8.47 8.51
CA THR A 29 3.56 -7.38 8.00
C THR A 29 4.85 -7.22 8.81
N LYS A 30 4.76 -7.27 10.15
CA LYS A 30 5.92 -7.15 11.05
C LYS A 30 6.94 -8.26 10.78
N LEU A 31 6.48 -9.50 10.66
CA LEU A 31 7.34 -10.64 10.34
C LEU A 31 8.03 -10.48 8.98
N MET A 32 7.32 -9.99 7.96
CA MET A 32 7.92 -9.75 6.63
C MET A 32 9.03 -8.71 6.69
N ILE A 33 8.83 -7.62 7.43
CA ILE A 33 9.84 -6.56 7.57
C ILE A 33 11.07 -7.08 8.30
N GLU A 34 10.89 -7.79 9.42
CA GLU A 34 11.99 -8.33 10.23
C GLU A 34 12.82 -9.34 9.45
N LYS A 35 12.16 -10.23 8.70
CA LYS A 35 12.79 -11.31 7.94
C LYS A 35 13.01 -11.00 6.46
N ALA A 36 12.95 -9.73 6.06
CA ALA A 36 13.01 -9.32 4.65
C ALA A 36 14.22 -9.88 3.87
N SER A 37 15.37 -10.12 4.52
CA SER A 37 16.56 -10.72 3.87
C SER A 37 16.37 -12.16 3.39
N LEU A 38 15.34 -12.86 3.91
CA LEU A 38 15.00 -14.20 3.46
C LEU A 38 14.16 -14.17 2.18
N ILE A 39 13.45 -13.07 1.91
CA ILE A 39 12.54 -12.93 0.77
C ILE A 39 13.37 -12.58 -0.48
N LYS A 40 13.87 -13.63 -1.14
CA LYS A 40 14.67 -13.55 -2.37
C LYS A 40 14.52 -14.83 -3.19
N PRO A 41 14.86 -14.81 -4.49
CA PRO A 41 14.84 -16.01 -5.32
C PRO A 41 15.60 -17.17 -4.68
N GLU A 42 15.12 -18.39 -4.93
CA GLU A 42 15.75 -19.65 -4.49
C GLU A 42 15.90 -19.83 -2.96
N ASN A 43 15.13 -19.08 -2.16
CA ASN A 43 15.07 -19.26 -0.71
C ASN A 43 13.72 -19.84 -0.25
N ASN A 44 13.69 -21.14 0.06
CA ASN A 44 12.48 -21.84 0.49
C ASN A 44 11.90 -21.33 1.81
N GLU A 45 12.73 -20.91 2.76
CA GLU A 45 12.25 -20.35 4.04
C GLU A 45 11.54 -19.01 3.79
N GLY A 46 12.14 -18.15 2.95
CA GLY A 46 11.54 -16.89 2.53
C GLY A 46 10.23 -17.07 1.78
N LEU A 47 10.18 -18.04 0.85
CA LEU A 47 8.95 -18.37 0.13
C LEU A 47 7.85 -18.85 1.08
N ARG A 48 8.17 -19.77 2.00
CA ARG A 48 7.22 -20.28 2.99
C ARG A 48 6.66 -19.15 3.85
N LEU A 49 7.54 -18.28 4.34
CA LEU A 49 7.19 -17.11 5.14
C LEU A 49 6.23 -16.17 4.38
N LEU A 50 6.51 -15.88 3.11
CA LEU A 50 5.63 -15.06 2.27
C LEU A 50 4.25 -15.70 2.08
N LEU A 51 4.19 -17.00 1.81
CA LEU A 51 2.93 -17.73 1.63
C LEU A 51 2.07 -17.72 2.91
N GLU A 52 2.68 -17.95 4.07
CA GLU A 52 1.99 -17.90 5.37
C GLU A 52 1.43 -16.51 5.65
N ALA A 53 2.18 -15.45 5.33
CA ALA A 53 1.70 -14.08 5.46
C ALA A 53 0.50 -13.78 4.53
N LEU A 54 0.54 -14.25 3.28
CA LEU A 54 -0.56 -14.10 2.32
C LEU A 54 -1.82 -14.86 2.75
N ILE A 55 -1.67 -16.09 3.24
CA ILE A 55 -2.78 -16.89 3.79
C ILE A 55 -3.39 -16.17 5.00
N SER A 56 -2.54 -15.65 5.90
CA SER A 56 -2.97 -14.90 7.07
C SER A 56 -3.75 -13.64 6.69
N CYS A 57 -3.32 -12.91 5.65
CA CYS A 57 -4.09 -11.80 5.07
C CYS A 57 -5.47 -12.25 4.56
N GLY A 58 -5.56 -13.40 3.89
CA GLY A 58 -6.83 -13.99 3.46
C GLY A 58 -7.77 -14.28 4.64
N VAL A 59 -7.24 -14.90 5.70
CA VAL A 59 -8.00 -15.17 6.93
C VAL A 59 -8.45 -13.87 7.61
N ALA A 60 -7.58 -12.86 7.68
CA ALA A 60 -7.92 -11.55 8.23
C ALA A 60 -9.09 -10.90 7.48
N MET A 61 -9.07 -10.92 6.14
CA MET A 61 -10.17 -10.40 5.32
C MET A 61 -11.48 -11.15 5.55
N SER A 62 -11.42 -12.48 5.67
CA SER A 62 -12.60 -13.30 5.97
C SER A 62 -13.20 -12.98 7.33
N ILE A 63 -12.38 -12.79 8.36
CA ILE A 63 -12.85 -12.39 9.71
C ILE A 63 -13.47 -10.98 9.68
N ALA A 64 -12.85 -10.05 8.95
CA ALA A 64 -13.34 -8.68 8.83
C ALA A 64 -14.61 -8.55 7.98
N GLY A 65 -14.99 -9.58 7.22
CA GLY A 65 -16.06 -9.52 6.23
C GLY A 65 -15.79 -8.52 5.09
N SER A 66 -14.54 -8.09 4.91
CA SER A 66 -14.14 -7.10 3.92
C SER A 66 -12.64 -7.13 3.66
N SER A 67 -12.19 -6.49 2.59
CA SER A 67 -10.76 -6.36 2.29
C SER A 67 -10.02 -5.31 3.14
N ARG A 68 -10.70 -4.59 4.05
CA ARG A 68 -10.12 -3.51 4.86
C ARG A 68 -8.78 -3.81 5.57
N PRO A 69 -8.54 -4.99 6.17
CA PRO A 69 -7.26 -5.24 6.83
C PRO A 69 -6.07 -5.29 5.87
N CYS A 70 -6.31 -5.57 4.59
CA CYS A 70 -5.26 -5.78 3.59
C CYS A 70 -5.28 -4.77 2.44
N SER A 71 -6.37 -3.99 2.29
CA SER A 71 -6.59 -3.08 1.16
C SER A 71 -7.09 -1.70 1.62
N GLY A 72 -6.23 -0.69 1.52
CA GLY A 72 -6.53 0.72 1.76
C GLY A 72 -6.11 1.62 0.61
N SER A 73 -5.59 2.81 0.93
CA SER A 73 -5.17 3.82 -0.05
C SER A 73 -4.12 3.31 -1.04
N GLU A 74 -3.20 2.46 -0.60
CA GLU A 74 -2.19 1.87 -1.49
C GLU A 74 -2.78 0.99 -2.58
N HIS A 75 -3.88 0.29 -2.28
CA HIS A 75 -4.60 -0.54 -3.26
C HIS A 75 -5.48 0.31 -4.16
N LEU A 76 -6.10 1.38 -3.65
CA LEU A 76 -6.83 2.34 -4.48
C LEU A 76 -5.91 2.98 -5.53
N PHE A 77 -4.66 3.28 -5.15
CA PHE A 77 -3.63 3.74 -6.08
C PHE A 77 -3.31 2.69 -7.16
N SER A 78 -3.07 1.42 -6.79
CA SER A 78 -2.86 0.35 -7.76
C SER A 78 -4.05 0.20 -8.72
N HIS A 79 -5.28 0.17 -8.21
CA HIS A 79 -6.46 0.10 -9.08
C HIS A 79 -6.61 1.32 -10.00
N ALA A 80 -6.21 2.52 -9.55
CA ALA A 80 -6.21 3.70 -10.39
C ALA A 80 -5.16 3.60 -11.52
N LEU A 81 -3.98 3.03 -11.26
CA LEU A 81 -2.98 2.75 -12.30
C LEU A 81 -3.52 1.78 -13.36
N ASP A 82 -4.25 0.75 -12.93
CA ASP A 82 -4.87 -0.23 -13.84
C ASP A 82 -5.94 0.43 -14.74
N ILE A 83 -6.65 1.46 -14.26
CA ILE A 83 -7.69 2.16 -15.04
C ILE A 83 -7.08 3.11 -16.08
N ILE A 84 -5.98 3.78 -15.76
CA ILE A 84 -5.34 4.73 -16.69
C ILE A 84 -4.48 4.06 -17.76
N ASP A 85 -4.56 2.72 -17.87
CA ASP A 85 -3.82 1.86 -18.82
C ASP A 85 -2.31 2.17 -18.84
N ALA A 86 -1.74 2.44 -17.67
CA ALA A 86 -0.30 2.57 -17.51
C ALA A 86 0.38 1.21 -17.80
N PRO A 87 1.65 1.19 -18.22
CA PRO A 87 2.40 -0.05 -18.43
C PRO A 87 2.24 -1.01 -17.24
N ARG A 88 1.95 -2.28 -17.53
CA ARG A 88 1.51 -3.27 -16.54
C ARG A 88 2.65 -3.72 -15.62
N ALA A 89 2.97 -2.91 -14.61
CA ALA A 89 3.71 -3.38 -13.44
C ALA A 89 2.86 -4.41 -12.65
N MET A 90 3.51 -5.29 -11.91
CA MET A 90 2.79 -6.31 -11.13
C MET A 90 2.01 -5.63 -9.99
N HIS A 91 0.80 -6.13 -9.68
CA HIS A 91 -0.07 -5.56 -8.65
C HIS A 91 0.65 -5.34 -7.30
N GLY A 92 1.46 -6.32 -6.85
CA GLY A 92 2.24 -6.19 -5.62
C GLY A 92 3.28 -5.07 -5.65
N GLU A 93 3.88 -4.79 -6.81
CA GLU A 93 4.86 -3.71 -6.98
C GLU A 93 4.16 -2.34 -6.95
N GLN A 94 3.02 -2.22 -7.64
CA GLN A 94 2.17 -1.03 -7.60
C GLN A 94 1.72 -0.71 -6.17
N CYS A 95 1.19 -1.71 -5.45
CA CYS A 95 0.79 -1.59 -4.05
C CYS A 95 1.98 -1.26 -3.14
N GLY A 96 3.18 -1.78 -3.44
CA GLY A 96 4.41 -1.47 -2.72
C GLY A 96 4.77 0.01 -2.81
N VAL A 97 4.80 0.57 -4.04
CA VAL A 97 5.05 2.00 -4.26
C VAL A 97 3.95 2.86 -3.65
N GLY A 98 2.67 2.47 -3.82
CA GLY A 98 1.54 3.14 -3.17
C GLY A 98 1.68 3.18 -1.65
N SER A 99 2.17 2.10 -1.03
CA SER A 99 2.38 2.02 0.42
C SER A 99 3.42 3.01 0.94
N ILE A 100 4.44 3.36 0.14
CA ILE A 100 5.43 4.39 0.51
C ILE A 100 4.72 5.74 0.66
N LEU A 101 3.93 6.15 -0.34
CA LEU A 101 3.22 7.42 -0.30
C LEU A 101 2.16 7.44 0.79
N SER A 102 1.32 6.39 0.86
CA SER A 102 0.30 6.28 1.89
C SER A 102 0.88 6.37 3.29
N ALA A 103 2.02 5.73 3.56
CA ALA A 103 2.70 5.86 4.84
C ALA A 103 3.21 7.29 5.09
N TYR A 104 3.72 7.98 4.07
CA TYR A 104 4.14 9.37 4.19
C TYR A 104 2.97 10.29 4.55
N LEU A 105 1.84 10.14 3.86
CA LEU A 105 0.62 10.92 4.11
C LEU A 105 0.02 10.66 5.50
N HIS A 106 0.19 9.45 6.01
CA HIS A 106 -0.15 9.08 7.39
C HIS A 106 0.87 9.55 8.45
N ASN A 107 1.92 10.30 8.06
CA ASN A 107 3.06 10.63 8.92
C ASN A 107 3.71 9.40 9.58
N ALA A 108 3.65 8.24 8.92
CA ALA A 108 4.26 6.99 9.36
C ALA A 108 5.68 6.83 8.78
N ASN A 109 6.37 5.77 9.19
CA ASN A 109 7.74 5.48 8.76
C ASN A 109 7.80 4.93 7.32
N TRP A 110 7.52 5.78 6.34
CA TRP A 110 7.58 5.44 4.90
C TRP A 110 8.99 5.04 4.44
N LYS A 111 10.04 5.54 5.11
CA LYS A 111 11.43 5.16 4.83
C LYS A 111 11.68 3.69 5.13
N GLN A 112 11.10 3.15 6.21
CA GLN A 112 11.19 1.72 6.52
C GLN A 112 10.58 0.88 5.40
N ILE A 113 9.37 1.23 4.95
CA ILE A 113 8.69 0.52 3.84
C ILE A 113 9.56 0.55 2.58
N ARG A 114 10.04 1.74 2.19
CA ARG A 114 10.90 1.89 1.01
C ARG A 114 12.18 1.07 1.12
N ASN A 115 12.82 1.07 2.28
CA ASN A 115 14.05 0.32 2.51
C ASN A 115 13.81 -1.20 2.49
N THR A 116 12.68 -1.66 3.04
CA THR A 116 12.28 -3.07 2.97
C THR A 116 12.01 -3.51 1.53
N LEU A 117 11.30 -2.71 0.74
CA LEU A 117 11.06 -3.00 -0.68
C LEU A 117 12.37 -3.10 -1.47
N ARG A 118 13.29 -2.15 -1.28
CA ARG A 118 14.64 -2.21 -1.89
C ARG A 118 15.40 -3.46 -1.47
N LYS A 119 15.31 -3.85 -0.19
CA LYS A 119 16.01 -5.02 0.34
C LYS A 119 15.54 -6.33 -0.31
N ILE A 120 14.28 -6.42 -0.71
CA ILE A 120 13.71 -7.59 -1.40
C ILE A 120 13.79 -7.47 -2.94
N GLY A 121 14.38 -6.39 -3.47
CA GLY A 121 14.49 -6.14 -4.91
C GLY A 121 13.21 -5.67 -5.59
N ALA A 122 12.22 -5.17 -4.83
CA ALA A 122 10.99 -4.64 -5.38
C ALA A 122 11.13 -3.16 -5.81
N PRO A 123 10.38 -2.71 -6.83
CA PRO A 123 10.33 -1.30 -7.23
C PRO A 123 9.96 -0.35 -6.10
N THR A 124 10.59 0.83 -6.10
CA THR A 124 10.31 1.94 -5.18
C THR A 124 10.06 3.27 -5.86
N THR A 125 10.18 3.32 -7.19
CA THR A 125 10.05 4.53 -8.01
C THR A 125 9.14 4.27 -9.21
N ALA A 126 8.61 5.35 -9.79
CA ALA A 126 7.82 5.33 -11.02
C ALA A 126 8.61 4.67 -12.17
N LYS A 127 9.88 5.05 -12.31
CA LYS A 127 10.79 4.52 -13.32
C LYS A 127 11.02 3.01 -13.18
N GLU A 128 11.21 2.51 -11.96
CA GLU A 128 11.36 1.07 -11.69
C GLU A 128 10.07 0.29 -11.97
N LEU A 129 8.90 0.92 -11.83
CA LEU A 129 7.62 0.35 -12.28
C LEU A 129 7.43 0.42 -13.80
N GLY A 130 8.26 1.16 -14.53
CA GLY A 130 8.06 1.45 -15.94
C GLY A 130 6.88 2.39 -16.22
N ILE A 131 6.54 3.26 -15.26
CA ILE A 131 5.41 4.19 -15.32
C ILE A 131 5.92 5.63 -15.31
N GLU A 132 5.39 6.47 -16.20
CA GLU A 132 5.70 7.90 -16.24
C GLU A 132 5.27 8.61 -14.95
N ASN A 133 6.09 9.57 -14.49
CA ASN A 133 5.81 10.34 -13.26
C ASN A 133 4.40 10.95 -13.28
N GLU A 134 3.97 11.48 -14.43
CA GLU A 134 2.64 12.07 -14.59
C GLU A 134 1.51 11.07 -14.36
N ASN A 135 1.69 9.81 -14.77
CA ASN A 135 0.70 8.76 -14.55
C ASN A 135 0.61 8.35 -13.08
N ILE A 136 1.71 8.43 -12.33
CA ILE A 136 1.68 8.27 -10.86
C ILE A 136 0.80 9.35 -10.23
N ILE A 137 0.99 10.61 -10.61
CA ILE A 137 0.21 11.73 -10.04
C ILE A 137 -1.27 11.60 -10.42
N LYS A 138 -1.59 11.31 -11.69
CA LYS A 138 -2.96 11.08 -12.14
C LYS A 138 -3.65 9.93 -11.40
N ALA A 139 -2.94 8.82 -11.18
CA ALA A 139 -3.48 7.70 -10.42
C ALA A 139 -3.78 8.08 -8.97
N LEU A 140 -2.94 8.90 -8.33
CA LEU A 140 -3.18 9.39 -6.97
C LEU A 140 -4.41 10.31 -6.89
N GLU A 141 -4.61 11.18 -7.88
CA GLU A 141 -5.80 12.04 -7.97
C GLU A 141 -7.08 11.24 -8.22
N MET A 142 -6.96 10.12 -8.95
CA MET A 142 -8.09 9.24 -9.26
C MET A 142 -8.40 8.25 -8.13
N ALA A 143 -7.41 7.82 -7.35
CA ALA A 143 -7.53 6.76 -6.35
C ALA A 143 -8.73 6.91 -5.37
N PRO A 144 -9.04 8.10 -4.80
CA PRO A 144 -10.24 8.27 -3.97
C PRO A 144 -11.56 7.96 -4.69
N LYS A 145 -11.60 8.15 -6.01
CA LYS A 145 -12.83 7.97 -6.82
C LYS A 145 -13.09 6.50 -7.19
N ILE A 146 -12.11 5.61 -6.99
CA ILE A 146 -12.23 4.18 -7.30
C ILE A 146 -13.25 3.50 -6.39
N ARG A 147 -13.25 3.87 -5.11
CA ARG A 147 -14.18 3.39 -4.08
C ARG A 147 -14.58 4.55 -3.16
N PRO A 148 -15.49 5.43 -3.62
CA PRO A 148 -15.87 6.64 -2.87
C PRO A 148 -16.44 6.35 -1.48
N GLU A 149 -17.00 5.16 -1.28
CA GLU A 149 -17.53 4.68 0.00
C GLU A 149 -16.43 4.29 1.00
N ARG A 150 -15.19 4.07 0.54
CA ARG A 150 -14.08 3.60 1.36
C ARG A 150 -13.20 4.76 1.79
N TYR A 151 -13.48 5.35 2.96
CA TYR A 151 -12.69 6.44 3.51
C TYR A 151 -11.24 6.01 3.83
N THR A 152 -10.25 6.79 3.37
CA THR A 152 -8.81 6.56 3.54
C THR A 152 -8.07 7.90 3.71
N ILE A 153 -6.76 7.88 3.92
CA ILE A 153 -5.95 9.10 4.00
C ILE A 153 -6.04 9.98 2.75
N LEU A 154 -6.24 9.38 1.57
CA LEU A 154 -6.39 10.15 0.33
C LEU A 154 -7.70 10.95 0.32
N HIS A 155 -8.77 10.39 0.90
CA HIS A 155 -10.05 11.09 1.07
C HIS A 155 -9.95 12.21 2.12
N LYS A 156 -9.26 11.92 3.24
CA LYS A 156 -9.09 12.89 4.32
C LYS A 156 -8.31 14.12 3.88
N LEU A 157 -7.18 13.90 3.20
CA LEU A 157 -6.31 15.00 2.80
C LEU A 157 -6.81 15.71 1.54
N ASN A 158 -7.49 15.00 0.64
CA ASN A 158 -8.08 15.53 -0.59
C ASN A 158 -7.12 16.49 -1.33
N LEU A 159 -5.89 16.01 -1.54
CA LEU A 159 -4.80 16.82 -2.10
C LEU A 159 -5.05 17.14 -3.56
N ASN A 160 -4.55 18.29 -4.01
CA ASN A 160 -4.52 18.63 -5.44
C ASN A 160 -3.24 18.10 -6.13
N HIS A 161 -3.20 18.20 -7.46
CA HIS A 161 -2.08 17.79 -8.31
C HIS A 161 -0.70 18.21 -7.78
N LYS A 162 -0.51 19.50 -7.46
CA LYS A 162 0.78 20.05 -7.00
C LYS A 162 1.21 19.49 -5.65
N GLU A 163 0.24 19.20 -4.78
CA GLU A 163 0.49 18.60 -3.48
C GLU A 163 0.91 17.13 -3.61
N TYR A 164 0.26 16.37 -4.50
CA TYR A 164 0.67 15.00 -4.84
C TYR A 164 2.04 14.95 -5.50
N GLU A 165 2.34 15.88 -6.40
CA GLU A 165 3.67 16.00 -7.02
C GLU A 165 4.74 16.25 -5.95
N LYS A 166 4.50 17.23 -5.06
CA LYS A 166 5.40 17.54 -3.95
C LYS A 166 5.60 16.35 -3.00
N ALA A 167 4.52 15.66 -2.64
CA ALA A 167 4.58 14.48 -1.77
C ALA A 167 5.37 13.34 -2.43
N SER A 168 5.12 13.08 -3.71
CA SER A 168 5.80 12.03 -4.48
C SER A 168 7.29 12.32 -4.67
N LYS A 169 7.67 13.58 -4.91
CA LYS A 169 9.08 14.01 -4.93
C LYS A 169 9.74 13.87 -3.56
N LYS A 170 9.02 14.20 -2.48
CA LYS A 170 9.53 14.09 -1.11
C LYS A 170 9.82 12.65 -0.71
N THR A 171 9.01 11.70 -1.16
CA THR A 171 9.22 10.26 -0.92
C THR A 171 10.21 9.64 -1.91
N GLY A 172 10.53 10.35 -3.00
CA GLY A 172 11.40 9.89 -4.08
C GLY A 172 10.76 8.82 -4.95
N ILE A 173 9.42 8.78 -5.00
CA ILE A 173 8.69 7.91 -5.93
C ILE A 173 8.79 8.46 -7.36
N VAL A 174 8.75 9.78 -7.50
CA VAL A 174 8.96 10.50 -8.76
C VAL A 174 10.17 11.42 -8.61
N GLU A 175 10.81 11.74 -9.74
CA GLU A 175 11.94 12.70 -9.85
C GLU A 175 11.44 14.15 -9.96
#